data_AF-A0ABD5YY19-F1
#
_entry.id   AF-A0ABD5YY19-F1
#
_cell.length_a   1.000
_cell.length_b   1.000
_cell.length_c   1.000
_cell.angle_alpha   90.00
_cell.angle_beta   90.00
_cell.angle_gamma   90.00
#
_symmetry.space_group_name_H-M   'P 1'
#
loop_
_entity.id
_entity.type
_entity.pdbx_description
1 polymer ?
#
loop_
_entity_poly.entity_id
_entity_poly.type
_entity_poly.pdbx_seq_one_letter_code
_entity_poly.pdbx_strand_id
1 'polypeptide(L)'
;MHRKNGTESRSTTALVAAGEILRTLNPPTLAALLFVLEDNTRTQAEMADTIGCSRSSMSKYLQSLSNSPLALVRKQQGRRYTVTEVGKKTVGMVGDMLDRLKLDLQTISWESDTDREKMASQLAPLYGSRSSRTFFALDSLRVRSGGVGQTTSNRVWIEDVIHDVDVFLQERDESATSEQIRHTLRRFDNNSSVEFDGEYITLTKKGKAHAKLLDQLAVLIEGQYDSDITTGEESDQASLSGNSSTNSNIDQSKADNIAQQLTPRGFSGGSQRTIDSPDANTPSKQLSIVPAYCLKATGDEGAKEKSNPQSQPFPILPLTTMTIAELTNAVNRLKQQYNEEAKVEPYWALQTRSGLYPLGPAQLSPSLDILY
;
A
#
# COMPACT_ATOMS: atom_id res chain seq x y z
N MET A 1 -17.21 31.81 11.02
CA MET A 1 -17.88 32.27 9.78
C MET A 1 -17.69 31.20 8.72
N HIS A 2 -18.74 30.42 8.44
CA HIS A 2 -18.73 29.37 7.43
C HIS A 2 -18.81 29.97 6.03
N ARG A 3 -17.81 29.70 5.19
CA ARG A 3 -17.98 29.76 3.72
C ARG A 3 -18.06 28.33 3.20
N LYS A 4 -19.29 27.86 3.01
CA LYS A 4 -19.61 26.80 2.04
C LYS A 4 -19.56 27.44 0.65
N ASN A 5 -18.43 27.33 -0.05
CA ASN A 5 -18.41 27.49 -1.50
C ASN A 5 -18.21 26.10 -2.09
N GLY A 6 -19.19 25.66 -2.88
CA GLY A 6 -19.27 24.32 -3.46
C GLY A 6 -18.16 24.04 -4.46
N THR A 7 -17.13 23.37 -3.97
CA THR A 7 -16.39 22.34 -4.70
C THR A 7 -16.29 21.22 -3.68
N GLU A 8 -17.07 20.16 -3.87
CA GLU A 8 -17.11 19.03 -2.93
C GLU A 8 -15.68 18.52 -2.71
N SER A 9 -15.20 18.67 -1.48
CA SER A 9 -13.98 18.00 -1.04
C SER A 9 -14.24 16.50 -1.15
N ARG A 10 -13.33 15.79 -1.84
CA ARG A 10 -13.44 14.35 -2.00
C ARG A 10 -13.26 13.66 -0.65
N SER A 11 -13.79 12.46 -0.53
CA SER A 11 -13.50 11.62 0.63
C SER A 11 -12.00 11.37 0.71
N THR A 12 -11.41 11.57 1.89
CA THR A 12 -10.00 11.29 2.19
C THR A 12 -9.61 9.86 1.82
N THR A 13 -10.53 8.91 2.05
CA THR A 13 -10.36 7.50 1.66
C THR A 13 -10.27 7.34 0.14
N ALA A 14 -11.15 8.00 -0.62
CA ALA A 14 -11.16 7.94 -2.08
C ALA A 14 -9.90 8.59 -2.69
N LEU A 15 -9.46 9.73 -2.16
CA LEU A 15 -8.22 10.39 -2.59
C LEU A 15 -7.00 9.51 -2.37
N VAL A 16 -6.93 8.82 -1.24
CA VAL A 16 -5.82 7.90 -0.93
C VAL A 16 -5.84 6.72 -1.90
N ALA A 17 -7.00 6.08 -2.08
CA ALA A 17 -7.13 4.96 -3.00
C ALA A 17 -6.78 5.37 -4.45
N ALA A 18 -7.20 6.56 -4.90
CA ALA A 18 -6.86 7.13 -6.20
C ALA A 18 -5.34 7.33 -6.32
N GLY A 19 -4.73 7.91 -5.29
CA GLY A 19 -3.28 8.09 -5.22
C GLY A 19 -2.50 6.77 -5.26
N GLU A 20 -3.01 5.72 -4.61
CA GLU A 20 -2.39 4.39 -4.65
C GLU A 20 -2.52 3.71 -6.01
N ILE A 21 -3.65 3.89 -6.71
CA ILE A 21 -3.79 3.49 -8.12
C ILE A 21 -2.75 4.22 -8.98
N LEU A 22 -2.64 5.55 -8.86
CA LEU A 22 -1.68 6.34 -9.63
C LEU A 22 -0.22 5.98 -9.33
N ARG A 23 0.10 5.68 -8.08
CA ARG A 23 1.43 5.17 -7.69
C ARG A 23 1.74 3.83 -8.35
N THR A 24 0.72 3.00 -8.56
CA THR A 24 0.84 1.71 -9.22
C THR A 24 1.11 1.87 -10.72
N LEU A 25 0.70 2.97 -11.35
CA LEU A 25 0.87 3.26 -12.78
C LEU A 25 2.21 3.94 -13.07
N ASN A 26 3.28 3.15 -13.01
CA ASN A 26 4.60 3.51 -13.51
C ASN A 26 4.76 3.08 -14.99
N PRO A 27 5.81 3.52 -15.71
CA PRO A 27 5.92 3.16 -17.13
C PRO A 27 5.87 1.63 -17.38
N PRO A 28 6.60 0.77 -16.62
CA PRO A 28 6.47 -0.68 -16.79
C PRO A 28 5.09 -1.28 -16.52
N THR A 29 4.39 -0.83 -15.47
CA THR A 29 3.05 -1.37 -15.13
C THR A 29 1.96 -0.79 -16.04
N LEU A 30 2.10 0.46 -16.50
CA LEU A 30 1.22 1.03 -17.51
C LEU A 30 1.38 0.28 -18.83
N ALA A 31 2.61 -0.03 -19.24
CA ALA A 31 2.88 -0.87 -20.40
C ALA A 31 2.21 -2.25 -20.24
N ALA A 32 2.41 -2.91 -19.09
CA ALA A 32 1.79 -4.21 -18.83
C ALA A 32 0.26 -4.14 -18.89
N LEU A 33 -0.35 -3.08 -18.36
CA LEU A 33 -1.78 -2.85 -18.42
C LEU A 33 -2.28 -2.66 -19.87
N LEU A 34 -1.54 -1.90 -20.69
CA LEU A 34 -1.85 -1.68 -22.11
C LEU A 34 -1.75 -2.96 -22.93
N PHE A 35 -0.71 -3.78 -22.73
CA PHE A 35 -0.60 -5.06 -23.45
C PHE A 35 -1.72 -6.05 -23.10
N VAL A 36 -2.15 -6.09 -21.84
CA VAL A 36 -3.31 -6.90 -21.44
C VAL A 36 -4.61 -6.34 -22.04
N LEU A 37 -4.69 -5.02 -22.27
CA LEU A 37 -5.84 -4.36 -22.87
C LEU A 37 -5.96 -4.65 -24.38
N GLU A 38 -4.86 -4.57 -25.11
CA GLU A 38 -4.80 -4.77 -26.56
C GLU A 38 -5.02 -6.23 -26.96
N ASP A 39 -4.51 -7.17 -26.17
CA ASP A 39 -4.55 -8.59 -26.51
C ASP A 39 -4.64 -9.49 -25.27
N ASN A 40 -5.85 -9.95 -24.98
CA ASN A 40 -6.15 -10.85 -23.87
C ASN A 40 -5.59 -12.29 -24.06
N THR A 41 -4.97 -12.58 -25.20
CA THR A 41 -4.40 -13.90 -25.50
C THR A 41 -2.91 -13.98 -25.22
N ARG A 42 -2.19 -12.85 -25.13
CA ARG A 42 -0.75 -12.83 -24.88
C ARG A 42 -0.39 -13.46 -23.55
N THR A 43 0.65 -14.28 -23.59
CA THR A 43 1.24 -14.88 -22.41
C THR A 43 2.09 -13.86 -21.65
N GLN A 44 2.32 -14.13 -20.37
CA GLN A 44 3.26 -13.33 -19.57
C GLN A 44 4.68 -13.28 -20.15
N ALA A 45 5.10 -14.31 -20.90
CA ALA A 45 6.42 -14.33 -21.51
C ALA A 45 6.48 -13.34 -22.67
N GLU A 46 5.52 -13.39 -23.59
CA GLU A 46 5.43 -12.48 -24.74
C GLU A 46 5.32 -11.00 -24.31
N MET A 47 4.53 -10.72 -23.26
CA MET A 47 4.46 -9.37 -22.69
C MET A 47 5.78 -8.93 -22.07
N ALA A 48 6.48 -9.83 -21.39
CA ALA A 48 7.76 -9.52 -20.75
C ALA A 48 8.82 -9.18 -21.81
N ASP A 49 8.87 -9.95 -22.90
CA ASP A 49 9.77 -9.73 -24.02
C ASP A 49 9.50 -8.36 -24.68
N THR A 50 8.23 -8.03 -24.95
CA THR A 50 7.87 -6.74 -25.59
C THR A 50 8.17 -5.51 -24.73
N ILE A 51 8.14 -5.65 -23.40
CA ILE A 51 8.47 -4.56 -22.48
C ILE A 51 9.98 -4.51 -22.19
N GLY A 52 10.75 -5.50 -22.65
CA GLY A 52 12.17 -5.61 -22.34
C GLY A 52 12.43 -5.93 -20.87
N CYS A 53 11.63 -6.80 -20.25
CA CYS A 53 11.77 -7.16 -18.83
C CYS A 53 11.76 -8.67 -18.60
N SER A 54 12.21 -9.11 -17.42
CA SER A 54 12.13 -10.53 -17.06
C SER A 54 10.68 -10.98 -16.83
N ARG A 55 10.37 -12.25 -17.11
CA ARG A 55 9.07 -12.86 -16.76
C ARG A 55 8.71 -12.70 -15.28
N SER A 56 9.71 -12.74 -14.39
CA SER A 56 9.51 -12.52 -12.96
C SER A 56 9.06 -11.09 -12.66
N SER A 57 9.62 -10.10 -13.36
CA SER A 57 9.24 -8.69 -13.28
C SER A 57 7.83 -8.47 -13.81
N MET A 58 7.51 -9.05 -14.97
CA MET A 58 6.16 -9.03 -15.54
C MET A 58 5.12 -9.59 -14.57
N SER A 59 5.41 -10.73 -13.92
CA SER A 59 4.53 -11.28 -12.89
C SER A 59 4.33 -10.32 -11.72
N LYS A 60 5.37 -9.60 -11.28
CA LYS A 60 5.27 -8.59 -10.23
C LYS A 60 4.42 -7.38 -10.69
N TYR A 61 4.57 -6.94 -11.93
CA TYR A 61 3.79 -5.84 -12.49
C TYR A 61 2.30 -6.18 -12.53
N LEU A 62 1.96 -7.35 -13.07
CA LEU A 62 0.57 -7.83 -13.12
C LEU A 62 -0.02 -8.07 -11.73
N GLN A 63 0.78 -8.56 -10.78
CA GLN A 63 0.35 -8.69 -9.39
C GLN A 63 0.09 -7.33 -8.75
N SER A 64 0.95 -6.33 -9.00
CA SER A 64 0.74 -4.97 -8.50
C SER A 64 -0.55 -4.35 -9.04
N LEU A 65 -0.83 -4.53 -10.34
CA LEU A 65 -2.07 -4.08 -10.98
C LEU A 65 -3.31 -4.85 -10.49
N SER A 66 -3.14 -6.10 -10.07
CA SER A 66 -4.22 -6.91 -9.51
C SER A 66 -4.51 -6.58 -8.04
N ASN A 67 -3.51 -6.08 -7.31
CA ASN A 67 -3.57 -5.81 -5.87
C ASN A 67 -3.77 -4.32 -5.55
N SER A 68 -3.98 -3.46 -6.56
CA SER A 68 -4.35 -2.06 -6.34
C SER A 68 -5.70 -1.97 -5.61
N PRO A 69 -6.00 -0.85 -4.90
CA PRO A 69 -7.25 -0.71 -4.12
C PRO A 69 -8.50 -1.08 -4.90
N LEU A 70 -8.54 -0.70 -6.18
CA LEU A 70 -9.41 -1.30 -7.18
C LEU A 70 -8.54 -2.05 -8.19
N ALA A 71 -8.77 -3.36 -8.32
CA ALA A 71 -8.00 -4.19 -9.24
C ALA A 71 -8.13 -3.70 -10.68
N LEU A 72 -7.00 -3.37 -11.33
CA LEU A 72 -6.96 -2.91 -12.73
C LEU A 72 -6.90 -4.09 -13.72
N VAL A 73 -6.35 -5.22 -13.27
CA VAL A 73 -6.36 -6.48 -14.00
C VAL A 73 -6.87 -7.60 -13.09
N ARG A 74 -7.48 -8.63 -13.67
CA ARG A 74 -7.84 -9.87 -12.98
C ARG A 74 -7.22 -11.06 -13.66
N LYS A 75 -6.74 -12.00 -12.86
CA LYS A 75 -6.24 -13.29 -13.34
C LYS A 75 -7.42 -14.19 -13.70
N GLN A 76 -7.46 -14.67 -14.93
CA GLN A 76 -8.41 -15.68 -15.38
C GLN A 76 -7.86 -17.10 -15.15
N GLN A 77 -8.74 -18.10 -15.29
CA GLN A 77 -8.32 -19.50 -15.36
C GLN A 77 -7.30 -19.68 -16.50
N GLY A 78 -6.26 -20.49 -16.28
CA GLY A 78 -5.23 -20.74 -17.30
C GLY A 78 -4.06 -19.74 -17.34
N ARG A 79 -3.77 -19.00 -16.26
CA ARG A 79 -2.65 -18.04 -16.13
C ARG A 79 -2.75 -16.81 -17.07
N ARG A 80 -3.92 -16.53 -17.62
CA ARG A 80 -4.21 -15.32 -18.40
C ARG A 80 -4.66 -14.18 -17.51
N TYR A 81 -4.53 -12.95 -18.01
CA TYR A 81 -4.98 -11.74 -17.34
C TYR A 81 -5.96 -11.01 -18.26
N THR A 82 -6.93 -10.34 -17.66
CA THR A 82 -7.85 -9.45 -18.36
C THR A 82 -7.96 -8.13 -17.63
N VAL A 83 -8.05 -7.03 -18.39
CA VAL A 83 -8.27 -5.70 -17.83
C VAL A 83 -9.69 -5.58 -17.29
N THR A 84 -9.84 -5.04 -16.08
CA THR A 84 -11.16 -4.78 -15.48
C THR A 84 -11.79 -3.52 -16.07
N GLU A 85 -13.08 -3.29 -15.81
CA GLU A 85 -13.72 -2.03 -16.22
C GLU A 85 -13.05 -0.79 -15.60
N VAL A 86 -12.60 -0.90 -14.34
CA VAL A 86 -11.80 0.14 -13.69
C VAL A 86 -10.46 0.33 -14.40
N GLY A 87 -9.79 -0.76 -14.78
CA GLY A 87 -8.55 -0.72 -15.56
C GLY A 87 -8.72 0.00 -16.89
N LYS A 88 -9.78 -0.31 -17.65
CA LYS A 88 -10.11 0.34 -18.92
C LYS A 88 -10.34 1.85 -18.75
N LYS A 89 -11.17 2.24 -17.77
CA LYS A 89 -11.44 3.65 -17.45
C LYS A 89 -10.16 4.38 -17.04
N THR A 90 -9.33 3.74 -16.21
CA THR A 90 -8.06 4.29 -15.74
C THR A 90 -7.09 4.53 -16.89
N VAL A 91 -6.96 3.58 -17.83
CA VAL A 91 -6.14 3.74 -19.05
C VAL A 91 -6.64 4.93 -19.87
N GLY A 92 -7.96 5.05 -20.07
CA GLY A 92 -8.54 6.19 -20.79
C GLY A 92 -8.21 7.53 -20.13
N MET A 93 -8.36 7.63 -18.81
CA MET A 93 -8.03 8.86 -18.05
C MET A 93 -6.54 9.22 -18.11
N VAL A 94 -5.65 8.22 -18.03
CA VAL A 94 -4.21 8.43 -18.17
C VAL A 94 -3.84 8.84 -19.59
N GLY A 95 -4.43 8.19 -20.60
CA GLY A 95 -4.28 8.57 -22.01
C GLY A 95 -4.68 10.02 -22.25
N ASP A 96 -5.87 10.42 -21.81
CA ASP A 96 -6.36 11.81 -21.88
C ASP A 96 -5.39 12.80 -21.22
N MET A 97 -4.79 12.43 -20.08
CA MET A 97 -3.79 13.27 -19.42
C MET A 97 -2.52 13.39 -20.27
N LEU A 98 -1.99 12.29 -20.78
CA LEU A 98 -0.77 12.27 -21.58
C LEU A 98 -0.94 13.00 -22.92
N ASP A 99 -2.10 12.88 -23.57
CA ASP A 99 -2.43 13.62 -24.78
C ASP A 99 -2.45 15.14 -24.54
N ARG A 100 -3.00 15.59 -23.41
CA ARG A 100 -2.94 17.01 -23.00
C ARG A 100 -1.51 17.50 -22.78
N LEU A 101 -0.61 16.59 -22.42
CA LEU A 101 0.83 16.84 -22.26
C LEU A 101 1.63 16.59 -23.56
N LYS A 102 0.93 16.32 -24.68
CA LYS A 102 1.51 16.06 -26.00
C LYS A 102 2.42 14.82 -26.02
N LEU A 103 2.07 13.80 -25.25
CA LEU A 103 2.72 12.50 -25.28
C LEU A 103 1.75 11.44 -25.82
N ASP A 104 1.94 11.05 -27.07
CA ASP A 104 1.15 10.00 -27.71
C ASP A 104 1.67 8.61 -27.29
N LEU A 105 0.83 7.87 -26.57
CA LEU A 105 1.12 6.52 -26.09
C LEU A 105 1.44 5.52 -27.21
N GLN A 106 0.90 5.70 -28.41
CA GLN A 106 1.12 4.79 -29.54
C GLN A 106 2.54 4.91 -30.12
N THR A 107 3.21 6.03 -29.86
CA THR A 107 4.57 6.30 -30.35
C THR A 107 5.66 5.84 -29.39
N ILE A 108 5.30 5.36 -28.20
CA ILE A 108 6.23 4.99 -27.14
C ILE A 108 6.82 3.60 -27.42
N SER A 109 8.14 3.52 -27.53
CA SER A 109 8.86 2.25 -27.46
C SER A 109 9.11 1.88 -26.00
N TRP A 110 8.46 0.81 -25.52
CA TRP A 110 8.62 0.36 -24.13
C TRP A 110 10.00 -0.22 -23.82
N GLU A 111 10.74 -0.67 -24.84
CA GLU A 111 12.12 -1.15 -24.71
C GLU A 111 13.10 0.03 -24.58
N SER A 112 12.77 1.20 -25.13
CA SER A 112 13.60 2.41 -25.10
C SER A 112 13.66 3.03 -23.70
N ASP A 113 14.87 3.13 -23.12
CA ASP A 113 15.08 3.83 -21.85
C ASP A 113 14.65 5.31 -21.97
N THR A 114 14.94 5.96 -23.10
CA THR A 114 14.58 7.37 -23.34
C THR A 114 13.07 7.60 -23.34
N ASP A 115 12.30 6.72 -23.98
CA ASP A 115 10.84 6.85 -24.00
C ASP A 115 10.23 6.52 -22.62
N ARG A 116 10.82 5.57 -21.89
CA ARG A 116 10.45 5.26 -20.51
C ARG A 116 10.72 6.45 -19.58
N GLU A 117 11.85 7.13 -19.72
CA GLU A 117 12.17 8.35 -18.97
C GLU A 117 11.24 9.51 -19.34
N LYS A 118 10.95 9.70 -20.63
CA LYS A 118 9.97 10.70 -21.09
C LYS A 118 8.60 10.45 -20.49
N MET A 119 8.13 9.20 -20.49
CA MET A 119 6.88 8.79 -19.84
C MET A 119 6.91 9.05 -18.33
N ALA A 120 7.96 8.61 -17.64
CA ALA A 120 8.15 8.83 -16.22
C ALA A 120 8.09 10.32 -15.86
N SER A 121 8.71 11.18 -16.67
CA SER A 121 8.68 12.63 -16.47
C SER A 121 7.26 13.20 -16.57
N GLN A 122 6.41 12.68 -17.47
CA GLN A 122 5.03 13.13 -17.60
C GLN A 122 4.13 12.62 -16.46
N LEU A 123 4.39 11.41 -15.97
CA LEU A 123 3.65 10.82 -14.84
C LEU A 123 4.08 11.39 -13.48
N ALA A 124 5.28 11.96 -13.37
CA ALA A 124 5.72 12.67 -12.16
C ALA A 124 4.94 13.98 -11.98
N PRO A 125 4.66 14.42 -10.73
CA PRO A 125 5.20 13.90 -9.47
C PRO A 125 4.31 12.87 -8.76
N LEU A 126 3.18 12.47 -9.35
CA LEU A 126 2.29 11.46 -8.76
C LEU A 126 2.92 10.07 -8.86
N TYR A 127 3.55 9.77 -10.00
CA TYR A 127 4.44 8.62 -10.13
C TYR A 127 5.62 8.72 -9.16
N GLY A 128 5.90 7.62 -8.45
CA GLY A 128 7.05 7.49 -7.55
C GLY A 128 6.85 8.11 -6.16
N SER A 129 5.77 8.87 -5.93
CA SER A 129 5.47 9.36 -4.59
C SER A 129 5.00 8.23 -3.68
N ARG A 130 5.59 8.15 -2.48
CA ARG A 130 5.22 7.17 -1.44
C ARG A 130 4.31 7.76 -0.37
N SER A 131 3.96 9.05 -0.48
CA SER A 131 3.27 9.78 0.57
C SER A 131 1.88 10.24 0.12
N SER A 132 0.86 9.93 0.93
CA SER A 132 -0.51 10.44 0.81
C SER A 132 -0.57 11.96 0.71
N ARG A 133 0.37 12.65 1.37
CA ARG A 133 0.53 14.12 1.36
C ARG A 133 0.65 14.70 -0.04
N THR A 134 1.24 13.95 -0.98
CA THR A 134 1.33 14.41 -2.38
C THR A 134 -0.06 14.54 -2.99
N PHE A 135 -0.94 13.57 -2.74
CA PHE A 135 -2.30 13.58 -3.29
C PHE A 135 -3.16 14.64 -2.60
N PHE A 136 -3.04 14.77 -1.27
CA PHE A 136 -3.72 15.82 -0.52
C PHE A 136 -3.31 17.22 -0.98
N ALA A 137 -2.00 17.48 -1.09
CA ALA A 137 -1.51 18.77 -1.55
C ALA A 137 -2.00 19.10 -2.97
N LEU A 138 -2.03 18.11 -3.87
CA LEU A 138 -2.54 18.32 -5.23
C LEU A 138 -4.05 18.58 -5.25
N ASP A 139 -4.84 17.88 -4.43
CA ASP A 139 -6.28 18.12 -4.34
C ASP A 139 -6.60 19.49 -3.71
N SER A 140 -5.89 19.90 -2.65
CA SER A 140 -6.01 21.24 -2.07
C SER A 140 -5.72 22.33 -3.10
N LEU A 141 -4.65 22.18 -3.90
CA LEU A 141 -4.34 23.08 -5.00
C LEU A 141 -5.45 23.09 -6.06
N ARG A 142 -6.00 21.93 -6.42
CA ARG A 142 -7.11 21.81 -7.38
C ARG A 142 -8.34 22.58 -6.89
N VAL A 143 -8.78 22.31 -5.66
CA VAL A 143 -9.97 22.93 -5.06
C VAL A 143 -9.80 24.44 -5.00
N ARG A 144 -8.67 24.92 -4.45
CA ARG A 144 -8.41 26.35 -4.27
C ARG A 144 -8.12 27.11 -5.55
N SER A 145 -7.63 26.43 -6.59
CA SER A 145 -7.44 27.05 -7.90
C SER A 145 -8.73 27.20 -8.72
N GLY A 146 -9.89 26.75 -8.21
CA GLY A 146 -11.19 26.88 -8.88
C GLY A 146 -11.72 25.61 -9.53
N GLY A 147 -11.17 24.44 -9.20
CA GLY A 147 -11.67 23.14 -9.65
C GLY A 147 -11.30 22.75 -11.08
N VAL A 148 -11.79 21.58 -11.51
CA VAL A 148 -11.48 21.00 -12.83
C VAL A 148 -12.26 21.75 -13.92
N GLY A 149 -11.58 22.63 -14.67
CA GLY A 149 -12.16 23.25 -15.88
C GLY A 149 -12.03 24.77 -15.98
N GLN A 150 -11.56 25.46 -14.94
CA GLN A 150 -11.31 26.90 -15.00
C GLN A 150 -9.94 27.21 -15.63
N THR A 151 -9.96 28.02 -16.69
CA THR A 151 -8.78 28.46 -17.44
C THR A 151 -7.99 29.56 -16.73
N THR A 152 -8.58 30.21 -15.72
CA THR A 152 -7.89 31.24 -14.95
C THR A 152 -6.78 30.65 -14.07
N SER A 153 -5.67 31.36 -14.05
CA SER A 153 -4.48 31.00 -13.28
C SER A 153 -4.64 31.58 -11.88
N ASN A 154 -5.37 30.88 -11.02
CA ASN A 154 -5.61 31.34 -9.66
C ASN A 154 -4.41 31.01 -8.78
N ARG A 155 -3.79 32.05 -8.22
CA ARG A 155 -2.75 31.93 -7.20
C ARG A 155 -3.37 31.40 -5.92
N VAL A 156 -2.78 30.36 -5.35
CA VAL A 156 -3.19 29.75 -4.07
C VAL A 156 -2.14 30.11 -3.02
N TRP A 157 -2.56 30.43 -1.80
CA TRP A 157 -1.62 30.71 -0.71
C TRP A 157 -1.06 29.39 -0.16
N ILE A 158 0.24 29.31 0.15
CA ILE A 158 0.86 28.05 0.60
C ILE A 158 0.29 27.59 1.95
N GLU A 159 0.09 28.53 2.89
CA GLU A 159 -0.44 28.20 4.22
C GLU A 159 -1.85 27.60 4.18
N ASP A 160 -2.65 28.03 3.21
CA ASP A 160 -3.96 27.46 2.94
C ASP A 160 -3.87 25.98 2.52
N VAL A 161 -2.88 25.62 1.70
CA VAL A 161 -2.63 24.22 1.30
C VAL A 161 -2.10 23.41 2.46
N ILE A 162 -1.21 23.98 3.28
CA ILE A 162 -0.69 23.34 4.49
C ILE A 162 -1.83 23.00 5.45
N HIS A 163 -2.73 23.96 5.68
CA HIS A 163 -3.90 23.76 6.52
C HIS A 163 -4.80 22.65 6.00
N ASP A 164 -5.13 22.63 4.71
CA ASP A 164 -5.95 21.58 4.12
C ASP A 164 -5.30 20.19 4.25
N VAL A 165 -4.00 20.09 3.98
CA VAL A 165 -3.26 18.82 4.13
C VAL A 165 -3.26 18.36 5.58
N ASP A 166 -3.13 19.27 6.54
CA ASP A 166 -3.22 18.94 7.97
C ASP A 166 -4.60 18.39 8.34
N VAL A 167 -5.69 18.99 7.83
CA VAL A 167 -7.06 18.48 8.02
C VAL A 167 -7.19 17.05 7.48
N PHE A 168 -6.70 16.79 6.26
CA PHE A 168 -6.73 15.44 5.68
C PHE A 168 -5.91 14.41 6.47
N LEU A 169 -4.78 14.82 7.07
CA LEU A 169 -3.95 13.93 7.88
C LEU A 169 -4.59 13.65 9.24
N GLN A 170 -5.22 14.64 9.86
CA GLN A 170 -5.93 14.49 11.13
C GLN A 170 -7.08 13.49 11.01
N GLU A 171 -7.81 13.45 9.89
CA GLU A 171 -8.84 12.43 9.62
C GLU A 171 -8.30 10.99 9.60
N ARG A 172 -6.98 10.81 9.53
CA ARG A 172 -6.29 9.52 9.49
C ARG A 172 -5.39 9.26 10.71
N ASP A 173 -5.50 10.09 11.76
CA ASP A 173 -4.60 10.06 12.91
C ASP A 173 -3.11 10.21 12.53
N GLU A 174 -2.83 10.89 11.41
CA GLU A 174 -1.50 11.21 10.91
C GLU A 174 -1.18 12.69 11.16
N SER A 175 0.11 13.05 11.13
CA SER A 175 0.53 14.45 11.18
C SER A 175 1.73 14.72 10.27
N ALA A 176 1.89 15.98 9.86
CA ALA A 176 3.05 16.44 9.13
C ALA A 176 3.40 17.87 9.54
N THR A 177 4.70 18.17 9.55
CA THR A 177 5.16 19.55 9.75
C THR A 177 4.92 20.39 8.49
N SER A 178 4.75 21.70 8.64
CA SER A 178 4.66 22.65 7.52
C SER A 178 5.84 22.50 6.55
N GLU A 179 7.07 22.26 7.04
CA GLU A 179 8.24 22.07 6.18
C GLU A 179 8.16 20.78 5.34
N GLN A 180 7.59 19.69 5.89
CA GLN A 180 7.36 18.46 5.11
C GLN A 180 6.34 18.68 3.98
N ILE A 181 5.32 19.51 4.22
CA ILE A 181 4.33 19.86 3.20
C ILE A 181 4.97 20.80 2.17
N ARG A 182 5.74 21.81 2.58
CA ARG A 182 6.52 22.66 1.67
C ARG A 182 7.51 21.85 0.82
N HIS A 183 8.19 20.86 1.40
CA HIS A 183 9.03 19.93 0.64
C HIS A 183 8.21 19.12 -0.40
N THR A 184 7.00 18.71 -0.05
CA THR A 184 6.08 18.06 -0.99
C THR A 184 5.70 19.00 -2.14
N LEU A 185 5.38 20.27 -1.85
CA LEU A 185 5.08 21.29 -2.86
C LEU A 185 6.28 21.58 -3.78
N ARG A 186 7.50 21.66 -3.24
CA ARG A 186 8.73 21.79 -4.04
C ARG A 186 8.95 20.63 -5.02
N ARG A 187 8.47 19.41 -4.71
CA ARG A 187 8.53 18.30 -5.68
C ARG A 187 7.63 18.53 -6.89
N PHE A 188 6.49 19.21 -6.73
CA PHE A 188 5.66 19.58 -7.87
C PHE A 188 6.39 20.59 -8.77
N ASP A 189 7.13 21.53 -8.18
CA ASP A 189 7.89 22.55 -8.91
C ASP A 189 9.06 21.94 -9.67
N ASN A 190 9.82 21.04 -9.02
CA ASN A 190 10.87 20.25 -9.67
C ASN A 190 10.37 19.44 -10.89
N ASN A 191 9.06 19.18 -10.97
CA ASN A 191 8.43 18.46 -12.07
C ASN A 191 7.58 19.37 -12.97
N SER A 192 7.72 20.68 -12.85
CA SER A 192 7.00 21.71 -13.62
C SER A 192 5.47 21.60 -13.53
N SER A 193 4.96 21.07 -12.43
CA SER A 193 3.52 20.93 -12.17
C SER A 193 2.95 22.16 -11.45
N VAL A 194 3.78 22.94 -10.78
CA VAL A 194 3.41 24.19 -10.12
C VAL A 194 4.48 25.25 -10.38
N GLU A 195 4.13 26.51 -10.16
CA GLU A 195 5.05 27.65 -10.16
C GLU A 195 4.90 28.39 -8.82
N PHE A 196 6.03 28.71 -8.18
CA PHE A 196 6.08 29.51 -6.95
C PHE A 196 6.23 31.00 -7.27
N ASP A 197 5.45 31.83 -6.57
CA ASP A 197 5.59 33.29 -6.55
C ASP A 197 5.46 33.77 -5.09
N GLY A 198 6.61 33.78 -4.40
CA GLY A 198 6.70 34.04 -2.97
C GLY A 198 5.96 32.99 -2.15
N GLU A 199 4.99 33.42 -1.35
CA GLU A 199 4.11 32.54 -0.57
C GLU A 199 2.90 32.02 -1.35
N TYR A 200 2.84 32.29 -2.66
CA TYR A 200 1.79 31.80 -3.53
C TYR A 200 2.29 30.73 -4.48
N ILE A 201 1.37 29.85 -4.88
CA ILE A 201 1.62 28.73 -5.78
C ILE A 201 0.52 28.67 -6.83
N THR A 202 0.88 28.36 -8.07
CA THR A 202 -0.06 28.25 -9.18
C THR A 202 0.11 26.92 -9.91
N LEU A 203 -0.98 26.23 -10.25
CA LEU A 203 -0.93 25.01 -11.04
C LEU A 203 -0.61 25.33 -12.51
N THR A 204 0.44 24.70 -13.05
CA THR A 204 0.74 24.76 -14.49
C THR A 204 -0.24 23.90 -15.28
N LYS A 205 -0.12 23.88 -16.62
CA LYS A 205 -0.87 22.94 -17.47
C LYS A 205 -0.69 21.49 -17.03
N LYS A 206 0.53 21.13 -16.61
CA LYS A 206 0.84 19.79 -16.11
C LYS A 206 0.19 19.53 -14.76
N GLY A 207 0.32 20.45 -13.81
CA GLY A 207 -0.36 20.32 -12.51
C GLY A 207 -1.87 20.19 -12.65
N LYS A 208 -2.51 20.97 -13.53
CA LYS A 208 -3.95 20.89 -13.81
C LYS A 208 -4.34 19.52 -14.41
N ALA A 209 -3.52 18.96 -15.30
CA ALA A 209 -3.78 17.63 -15.88
C ALA A 209 -3.70 16.52 -14.81
N HIS A 210 -2.66 16.57 -13.96
CA HIS A 210 -2.51 15.66 -12.82
C HIS A 210 -3.65 15.78 -11.80
N ALA A 211 -4.02 17.01 -11.44
CA ALA A 211 -5.11 17.28 -10.51
C ALA A 211 -6.45 16.76 -11.04
N LYS A 212 -6.70 16.93 -12.34
CA LYS A 212 -7.88 16.39 -13.01
C LYS A 212 -7.90 14.86 -12.98
N LEU A 213 -6.76 14.21 -13.27
CA LEU A 213 -6.66 12.76 -13.21
C LEU A 213 -6.94 12.22 -11.81
N LEU A 214 -6.37 12.84 -10.77
CA LEU A 214 -6.62 12.47 -9.37
C LEU A 214 -8.11 12.59 -9.01
N ASP A 215 -8.76 13.70 -9.37
CA ASP A 215 -10.19 13.93 -9.12
C ASP A 215 -11.07 12.90 -9.86
N GLN A 216 -10.80 12.64 -11.14
CA GLN A 216 -11.56 11.65 -11.92
C GLN A 216 -11.45 10.23 -11.34
N LEU A 217 -10.27 9.85 -10.86
CA LEU A 217 -10.09 8.56 -10.19
C LEU A 217 -10.77 8.51 -8.83
N ALA A 218 -10.70 9.59 -8.04
CA ALA A 218 -11.42 9.67 -6.76
C ALA A 218 -12.94 9.54 -6.97
N VAL A 219 -13.51 10.22 -7.98
CA VAL A 219 -14.92 10.06 -8.38
C VAL A 219 -15.25 8.63 -8.78
N LEU A 220 -14.37 8.00 -9.57
CA LEU A 220 -14.58 6.61 -9.98
C LEU A 220 -14.62 5.67 -8.78
N ILE A 221 -13.76 5.90 -7.79
CA ILE A 221 -13.71 5.12 -6.56
C ILE A 221 -14.96 5.34 -5.71
N GLU A 222 -15.37 6.60 -5.50
CA GLU A 222 -16.61 6.94 -4.77
C GLU A 222 -17.83 6.25 -5.42
N GLY A 223 -17.97 6.34 -6.74
CA GLY A 223 -19.07 5.72 -7.48
C GLY A 223 -19.07 4.19 -7.51
N GLN A 224 -17.99 3.51 -7.10
CA GLN A 224 -17.98 2.05 -6.92
C GLN A 224 -18.48 1.65 -5.53
N TYR A 225 -18.19 2.43 -4.49
CA TYR A 225 -18.69 2.17 -3.15
C TYR A 225 -20.22 2.35 -3.05
N ASP A 226 -20.81 3.27 -3.80
CA ASP A 226 -22.26 3.48 -3.82
C ASP A 226 -23.03 2.39 -4.60
N SER A 227 -22.40 1.76 -5.61
CA SER A 227 -23.02 0.67 -6.38
C SER A 227 -23.05 -0.67 -5.64
N ASP A 228 -22.10 -0.90 -4.73
CA ASP A 228 -22.05 -2.12 -3.90
C ASP A 228 -23.08 -2.09 -2.76
N ILE A 229 -23.59 -0.90 -2.38
CA ILE A 229 -24.66 -0.74 -1.38
C ILE A 229 -26.05 -0.92 -2.00
N THR A 230 -26.22 -0.64 -3.30
CA THR A 230 -27.51 -0.67 -3.99
C THR A 230 -27.83 -1.99 -4.69
N THR A 231 -26.90 -2.95 -4.72
CA THR A 231 -27.12 -4.29 -5.31
C THR A 231 -27.43 -5.38 -4.28
N GLY A 232 -27.70 -4.99 -3.03
CA GLY A 232 -27.94 -5.88 -1.89
C GLY A 232 -29.41 -6.25 -1.59
N GLU A 233 -30.36 -6.05 -2.51
CA GLU A 233 -31.76 -6.47 -2.31
C GLU A 233 -32.30 -7.29 -3.50
N GLU A 234 -32.75 -8.51 -3.16
CA GLU A 234 -33.62 -9.48 -3.87
C GLU A 234 -33.08 -10.28 -5.08
N SER A 235 -32.84 -11.60 -4.88
CA SER A 235 -33.88 -12.62 -5.13
C SER A 235 -33.39 -14.09 -4.95
N ASP A 236 -34.18 -14.80 -4.13
CA ASP A 236 -34.70 -16.18 -4.24
C ASP A 236 -33.88 -17.44 -3.90
N GLN A 237 -34.31 -18.03 -2.77
CA GLN A 237 -34.84 -19.40 -2.60
C GLN A 237 -34.31 -20.52 -3.52
N ALA A 238 -33.67 -21.52 -2.92
CA ALA A 238 -34.31 -22.79 -2.51
C ALA A 238 -33.29 -23.92 -2.31
N SER A 239 -33.49 -24.68 -1.21
CA SER A 239 -33.33 -26.14 -1.07
C SER A 239 -32.53 -26.57 0.15
N LEU A 240 -33.28 -26.99 1.17
CA LEU A 240 -32.87 -27.83 2.28
C LEU A 240 -32.70 -29.28 1.81
N SER A 241 -31.64 -29.96 2.27
CA SER A 241 -31.61 -31.42 2.46
C SER A 241 -30.36 -31.86 3.26
N GLY A 242 -30.56 -32.10 4.56
CA GLY A 242 -30.41 -33.44 5.15
C GLY A 242 -29.03 -34.06 5.43
N ASN A 243 -28.72 -34.08 6.74
CA ASN A 243 -28.19 -35.19 7.56
C ASN A 243 -26.67 -35.46 7.71
N SER A 244 -26.17 -35.07 8.90
CA SER A 244 -25.55 -35.87 9.99
C SER A 244 -24.64 -37.06 9.68
N SER A 245 -23.45 -37.07 10.29
CA SER A 245 -23.09 -38.03 11.36
C SER A 245 -21.75 -37.72 12.05
N THR A 246 -21.63 -38.28 13.24
CA THR A 246 -20.92 -37.83 14.44
C THR A 246 -19.59 -38.58 14.68
N ASN A 247 -18.64 -37.86 15.30
CA ASN A 247 -17.61 -38.21 16.30
C ASN A 247 -16.87 -39.57 16.31
N SER A 248 -15.53 -39.46 16.41
CA SER A 248 -14.64 -40.01 17.47
C SER A 248 -13.17 -39.80 17.03
N ASN A 249 -12.11 -39.70 17.82
CA ASN A 249 -11.83 -39.43 19.23
C ASN A 249 -10.36 -38.98 19.28
N ILE A 250 -10.07 -37.88 19.98
CA ILE A 250 -8.91 -37.61 20.86
C ILE A 250 -7.54 -38.17 20.41
N ASP A 251 -6.63 -37.32 19.92
CA ASP A 251 -5.53 -36.73 20.72
C ASP A 251 -4.60 -35.81 19.86
N GLN A 252 -5.20 -34.97 19.03
CA GLN A 252 -4.50 -34.04 18.11
C GLN A 252 -4.80 -32.56 18.42
N SER A 253 -5.84 -32.29 19.20
CA SER A 253 -6.38 -30.94 19.44
C SER A 253 -5.48 -30.01 20.25
N LYS A 254 -4.55 -30.52 21.05
CA LYS A 254 -3.57 -29.68 21.79
C LYS A 254 -2.34 -29.31 20.96
N ALA A 255 -1.91 -30.18 20.04
CA ALA A 255 -0.85 -29.85 19.09
C ALA A 255 -1.36 -28.97 17.94
N ASP A 256 -2.61 -29.20 17.51
CA ASP A 256 -3.26 -28.42 16.45
C ASP A 256 -3.67 -27.02 16.90
N ASN A 257 -4.07 -26.83 18.17
CA ASN A 257 -4.34 -25.48 18.69
C ASN A 257 -3.08 -24.60 18.75
N ILE A 258 -1.91 -25.19 19.00
CA ILE A 258 -0.63 -24.47 18.94
C ILE A 258 -0.24 -24.25 17.47
N ALA A 259 -0.36 -25.24 16.59
CA ALA A 259 -0.04 -25.10 15.17
C ALA A 259 -0.90 -24.05 14.43
N GLN A 260 -2.17 -23.89 14.82
CA GLN A 260 -3.08 -22.90 14.24
C GLN A 260 -2.74 -21.47 14.69
N GLN A 261 -2.31 -21.26 15.94
CA GLN A 261 -1.82 -19.97 16.44
C GLN A 261 -0.43 -19.59 15.89
N LEU A 262 0.33 -20.56 15.39
CA LEU A 262 1.70 -20.39 14.89
C LEU A 262 1.79 -20.31 13.36
N THR A 263 0.66 -20.25 12.64
CA THR A 263 0.72 -20.00 11.20
C THR A 263 1.24 -18.58 10.93
N PRO A 264 2.28 -18.38 10.08
CA PRO A 264 2.82 -17.06 9.74
C PRO A 264 1.81 -16.13 9.04
N ARG A 265 0.59 -16.61 8.78
CA ARG A 265 -0.49 -15.90 8.09
C ARG A 265 -1.18 -14.83 8.96
N GLY A 266 -0.89 -14.76 10.26
CA GLY A 266 -1.47 -13.74 11.14
C GLY A 266 -0.75 -12.39 11.18
N PHE A 267 0.50 -12.29 10.69
CA PHE A 267 1.23 -11.02 10.69
C PHE A 267 0.80 -10.16 9.51
N SER A 268 -0.04 -9.15 9.78
CA SER A 268 -0.24 -8.06 8.83
C SER A 268 0.88 -7.03 9.00
N GLY A 269 1.54 -6.68 7.90
CA GLY A 269 2.48 -5.55 7.86
C GLY A 269 3.92 -5.86 8.28
N GLY A 270 4.68 -6.59 7.45
CA GLY A 270 6.12 -6.67 7.61
C GLY A 270 6.80 -7.27 6.39
N SER A 271 7.08 -6.43 5.39
CA SER A 271 8.06 -6.79 4.37
C SER A 271 9.44 -6.83 5.06
N GLN A 272 10.24 -7.88 4.84
CA GLN A 272 11.65 -7.92 5.26
C GLN A 272 12.35 -6.68 4.71
N ARG A 273 12.50 -5.63 5.53
CA ARG A 273 13.27 -4.44 5.16
C ARG A 273 14.70 -4.69 5.57
N THR A 274 15.54 -4.95 4.58
CA THR A 274 16.98 -4.84 4.71
C THR A 274 17.31 -3.35 4.76
N ILE A 275 17.92 -2.89 5.85
CA ILE A 275 18.43 -1.52 5.93
C ILE A 275 19.89 -1.56 5.49
N ASP A 276 20.16 -1.07 4.28
CA ASP A 276 21.53 -0.84 3.83
C ASP A 276 22.08 0.43 4.50
N SER A 277 23.19 0.29 5.21
CA SER A 277 23.90 1.41 5.83
C SER A 277 24.72 2.18 4.78
N PRO A 278 24.81 3.52 4.85
CA PRO A 278 25.34 4.35 3.77
C PRO A 278 26.87 4.53 3.84
N ASP A 279 27.63 3.46 4.11
CA ASP A 279 29.10 3.51 4.08
C ASP A 279 29.67 2.46 3.14
N ALA A 280 30.10 2.93 1.97
CA ALA A 280 30.84 2.19 0.96
C ALA A 280 32.26 1.90 1.46
N ASN A 281 32.42 0.83 2.26
CA ASN A 281 33.62 -0.02 2.38
C ASN A 281 33.59 -1.00 3.56
N THR A 282 32.43 -1.28 4.16
CA THR A 282 32.29 -2.35 5.17
C THR A 282 31.37 -3.44 4.63
N PRO A 283 31.70 -4.75 4.73
CA PRO A 283 30.78 -5.81 4.31
C PRO A 283 29.44 -5.60 5.01
N SER A 284 28.40 -5.44 4.20
CA SER A 284 27.05 -5.02 4.57
C SER A 284 26.61 -5.67 5.90
N LYS A 285 26.43 -4.83 6.92
CA LYS A 285 25.78 -5.22 8.17
C LYS A 285 24.29 -5.29 7.89
N GLN A 286 23.84 -6.46 7.43
CA GLN A 286 22.44 -6.72 7.13
C GLN A 286 21.63 -6.65 8.43
N LEU A 287 20.90 -5.56 8.61
CA LEU A 287 19.91 -5.39 9.67
C LEU A 287 18.54 -5.67 9.06
N SER A 288 17.80 -6.61 9.65
CA SER A 288 16.46 -6.98 9.18
C SER A 288 15.47 -7.04 10.32
N ILE A 289 14.29 -6.47 10.12
CA ILE A 289 13.17 -6.64 11.05
C ILE A 289 12.44 -7.92 10.67
N VAL A 290 12.32 -8.85 11.61
CA VAL A 290 11.71 -10.17 11.42
C VAL A 290 10.60 -10.40 12.45
N PRO A 291 9.53 -11.12 12.06
CA PRO A 291 8.57 -11.61 13.03
C PRO A 291 9.26 -12.63 13.96
N ALA A 292 8.94 -12.56 15.23
CA ALA A 292 9.47 -13.45 16.25
C ALA A 292 8.43 -13.69 17.35
N TYR A 293 8.69 -14.68 18.20
CA TYR A 293 7.97 -14.82 19.46
C TYR A 293 8.86 -14.37 20.61
N CYS A 294 8.28 -13.59 21.52
CA CYS A 294 8.90 -13.18 22.77
C CYS A 294 8.17 -13.86 23.93
N LEU A 295 8.91 -14.41 24.88
CA LEU A 295 8.34 -14.96 26.11
C LEU A 295 8.25 -13.86 27.17
N LYS A 296 7.06 -13.56 27.68
CA LYS A 296 6.86 -12.72 28.86
C LYS A 296 6.50 -13.58 30.06
N ALA A 297 7.20 -13.37 31.18
CA ALA A 297 6.78 -13.95 32.45
C ALA A 297 5.50 -13.24 32.92
N THR A 298 4.47 -14.01 33.27
CA THR A 298 3.26 -13.49 33.92
C THR A 298 3.63 -12.96 35.31
N GLY A 299 3.57 -11.64 35.45
CA GLY A 299 4.00 -10.93 36.66
C GLY A 299 4.39 -9.47 36.41
N ASP A 300 4.64 -9.09 35.15
CA ASP A 300 5.13 -7.75 34.78
C ASP A 300 4.04 -6.84 34.16
N GLU A 301 2.76 -7.14 34.36
CA GLU A 301 1.64 -6.28 33.89
C GLU A 301 1.42 -5.02 34.76
N GLY A 302 2.29 -4.74 35.73
CA GLY A 302 2.15 -3.63 36.68
C GLY A 302 3.17 -2.49 36.58
N ALA A 303 4.23 -2.61 35.78
CA ALA A 303 5.25 -1.56 35.70
C ALA A 303 4.92 -0.56 34.59
N LYS A 304 4.17 0.49 34.95
CA LYS A 304 4.20 1.77 34.21
C LYS A 304 5.66 2.14 33.93
N GLU A 305 5.90 2.55 32.69
CA GLU A 305 7.00 3.40 32.25
C GLU A 305 8.05 3.73 33.32
N LYS A 306 9.10 2.92 33.38
CA LYS A 306 10.51 3.29 33.68
C LYS A 306 11.22 2.06 34.20
N SER A 307 12.08 1.46 33.38
CA SER A 307 13.49 1.24 33.77
C SER A 307 14.25 0.38 32.75
N ASN A 308 15.47 0.86 32.47
CA ASN A 308 16.67 0.17 32.02
C ASN A 308 16.69 -0.63 30.71
N PRO A 309 17.46 -0.18 29.68
CA PRO A 309 17.79 -0.98 28.49
C PRO A 309 18.83 -2.09 28.76
N GLN A 310 18.97 -2.57 30.00
CA GLN A 310 19.98 -3.56 30.40
C GLN A 310 19.44 -4.74 31.23
N SER A 311 18.12 -4.84 31.45
CA SER A 311 17.53 -6.11 31.92
C SER A 311 17.62 -7.15 30.79
N GLN A 312 18.05 -8.36 31.15
CA GLN A 312 18.38 -9.42 30.20
C GLN A 312 17.30 -9.59 29.12
N PRO A 313 17.69 -9.74 27.84
CA PRO A 313 16.72 -9.88 26.77
C PRO A 313 15.93 -11.15 27.01
N PHE A 314 14.61 -11.02 27.14
CA PHE A 314 13.67 -12.12 27.09
C PHE A 314 14.02 -13.02 25.88
N PRO A 315 13.94 -14.35 26.00
CA PRO A 315 14.32 -15.23 24.89
C PRO A 315 13.40 -14.96 23.69
N ILE A 316 14.01 -14.62 22.55
CA ILE A 316 13.33 -14.34 21.29
C ILE A 316 13.56 -15.49 20.32
N LEU A 317 12.47 -16.05 19.80
CA LEU A 317 12.49 -17.13 18.81
C LEU A 317 12.12 -16.57 17.42
N PRO A 318 13.02 -16.62 16.43
CA PRO A 318 12.72 -16.11 15.09
C PRO A 318 11.74 -17.03 14.35
N LEU A 319 10.68 -16.45 13.79
CA LEU A 319 9.66 -17.20 13.05
C LEU A 319 10.10 -17.60 11.64
N THR A 320 11.05 -16.86 11.07
CA THR A 320 11.42 -16.99 9.66
C THR A 320 12.37 -18.15 9.38
N THR A 321 12.92 -18.81 10.41
CA THR A 321 13.99 -19.81 10.26
C THR A 321 13.67 -21.17 10.85
N MET A 322 12.49 -21.37 11.45
CA MET A 322 12.11 -22.63 12.11
C MET A 322 10.90 -23.24 11.43
N THR A 323 10.90 -24.57 11.28
CA THR A 323 9.70 -25.32 10.94
C THR A 323 8.71 -25.29 12.11
N ILE A 324 7.43 -25.55 11.83
CA ILE A 324 6.36 -25.57 12.86
C ILE A 324 6.71 -26.55 13.99
N ALA A 325 7.27 -27.72 13.67
CA ALA A 325 7.67 -28.72 14.66
C ALA A 325 8.85 -28.25 15.55
N GLU A 326 9.85 -27.59 14.95
CA GLU A 326 10.99 -27.03 15.70
C GLU A 326 10.55 -25.88 16.61
N LEU A 327 9.61 -25.06 16.13
CA LEU A 327 9.04 -23.95 16.88
C LEU A 327 8.23 -24.44 18.09
N THR A 328 7.33 -25.41 17.89
CA THR A 328 6.56 -26.02 18.99
C THR A 328 7.49 -26.65 20.05
N ASN A 329 8.54 -27.34 19.62
CA ASN A 329 9.53 -27.91 20.53
C ASN A 329 10.33 -26.83 21.28
N ALA A 330 10.72 -25.75 20.61
CA ALA A 330 11.45 -24.63 21.22
C ALA A 330 10.57 -23.89 22.25
N VAL A 331 9.29 -23.65 21.93
CA VAL A 331 8.32 -23.04 22.85
C VAL A 331 8.10 -23.92 24.08
N ASN A 332 7.92 -25.24 23.91
CA ASN A 332 7.73 -26.15 25.04
C ASN A 332 8.97 -26.24 25.94
N ARG A 333 10.18 -26.23 25.36
CA ARG A 333 11.43 -26.17 26.14
C ARG A 333 11.56 -24.86 26.91
N LEU A 334 11.17 -23.73 26.32
CA LEU A 334 11.19 -22.42 26.99
C LEU A 334 10.18 -22.35 28.15
N LYS A 335 8.96 -22.89 27.97
CA LYS A 335 7.97 -22.98 29.05
C LYS A 335 8.46 -23.85 30.21
N GLN A 336 9.14 -24.96 29.91
CA GLN A 336 9.76 -25.80 30.94
C GLN A 336 10.92 -25.09 31.66
N GLN A 337 11.67 -24.25 30.96
CA GLN A 337 12.85 -23.56 31.50
C GLN A 337 12.51 -22.28 32.29
N TYR A 338 11.40 -21.59 31.97
CA TYR A 338 11.02 -20.28 32.52
C TYR A 338 9.66 -20.27 33.22
N ASN A 339 9.24 -21.43 33.75
CA ASN A 339 7.94 -21.67 34.39
C ASN A 339 6.77 -21.78 33.38
N GLU A 340 5.87 -22.74 33.60
CA GLU A 340 4.80 -23.11 32.64
C GLU A 340 3.79 -21.98 32.37
N GLU A 341 3.74 -20.97 33.25
CA GLU A 341 2.85 -19.81 33.15
C GLU A 341 3.33 -18.73 32.17
N ALA A 342 4.56 -18.85 31.64
CA ALA A 342 5.11 -17.86 30.74
C ALA A 342 4.31 -17.76 29.42
N LYS A 343 3.90 -16.53 29.09
CA LYS A 343 3.06 -16.23 27.91
C LYS A 343 3.94 -15.95 26.71
N VAL A 344 3.67 -16.64 25.61
CA VAL A 344 4.35 -16.42 24.32
C VAL A 344 3.54 -15.40 23.54
N GLU A 345 4.16 -14.27 23.18
CA GLU A 345 3.50 -13.22 22.41
C GLU A 345 4.22 -12.96 21.09
N PRO A 346 3.47 -12.72 19.99
CA PRO A 346 4.06 -12.30 18.72
C PRO A 346 4.69 -10.92 18.86
N TYR A 347 5.89 -10.76 18.29
CA TYR A 347 6.71 -9.56 18.45
C TYR A 347 7.49 -9.26 17.17
N TRP A 348 7.80 -7.99 16.93
CA TRP A 348 8.78 -7.58 15.94
C TRP A 348 10.17 -7.59 16.56
N ALA A 349 11.13 -8.24 15.92
CA ALA A 349 12.51 -8.28 16.37
C ALA A 349 13.46 -7.70 15.32
N LEU A 350 14.45 -6.92 15.75
CA LEU A 350 15.58 -6.53 14.94
C LEU A 350 16.61 -7.66 14.97
N GLN A 351 16.83 -8.28 13.82
CA GLN A 351 17.89 -9.25 13.61
C GLN A 351 19.18 -8.52 13.26
N THR A 352 20.20 -8.81 14.06
CA THR A 352 21.58 -8.35 13.88
C THR A 352 22.53 -9.55 13.84
N ARG A 353 23.81 -9.34 13.53
CA ARG A 353 24.82 -10.41 13.62
C ARG A 353 25.02 -10.96 15.04
N SER A 354 24.72 -10.17 16.08
CA SER A 354 24.92 -10.56 17.49
C SER A 354 23.70 -11.20 18.13
N GLY A 355 22.56 -11.24 17.44
CA GLY A 355 21.31 -11.82 17.95
C GLY A 355 20.07 -11.04 17.55
N LEU A 356 18.96 -11.40 18.18
CA LEU A 356 17.64 -10.79 18.00
C LEU A 356 17.35 -9.82 19.15
N TYR A 357 16.84 -8.64 18.81
CA TYR A 357 16.46 -7.61 19.78
C TYR A 357 14.97 -7.28 19.64
N PRO A 358 14.21 -7.21 20.74
CA PRO A 358 12.78 -6.93 20.68
C PRO A 358 12.52 -5.46 20.31
N LEU A 359 11.59 -5.19 19.39
CA LEU A 359 11.20 -3.83 18.96
C LEU A 359 9.80 -3.41 19.44
N GLY A 360 8.82 -4.30 19.38
CA GLY A 360 7.45 -4.06 19.84
C GLY A 360 6.52 -5.26 19.62
N PRO A 361 5.40 -5.37 20.36
CA PRO A 361 4.42 -6.43 20.13
C PRO A 361 3.86 -6.32 18.71
N ALA A 362 3.70 -7.45 18.04
CA ALA A 362 3.12 -7.50 16.71
C ALA A 362 1.63 -7.79 16.82
N GLN A 363 0.81 -6.97 16.17
CA GLN A 363 -0.63 -7.21 16.11
C GLN A 363 -0.92 -8.35 15.10
N LEU A 364 -1.59 -9.39 15.57
CA LEU A 364 -2.17 -10.41 14.70
C LEU A 364 -3.53 -9.90 14.20
N SER A 365 -3.85 -10.09 12.93
CA SER A 365 -5.14 -9.66 12.38
C SER A 365 -6.32 -10.36 13.09
N PRO A 366 -7.47 -9.68 13.35
CA PRO A 366 -8.55 -10.19 14.22
C PRO A 366 -9.40 -11.34 13.64
N SER A 367 -8.95 -12.01 12.58
CA SER A 367 -9.65 -13.17 12.03
C SER A 367 -9.28 -14.44 12.80
N LEU A 368 -9.62 -14.48 14.10
CA LEU A 368 -9.66 -15.68 14.94
C LEU A 368 -10.43 -15.45 16.26
N ASP A 369 -11.54 -14.70 16.21
CA ASP A 369 -12.59 -14.76 17.22
C ASP A 369 -13.63 -15.83 16.82
N ILE A 370 -13.20 -17.08 16.68
CA ILE A 370 -14.08 -18.24 16.85
C ILE A 370 -13.22 -19.37 17.42
N LEU A 371 -13.31 -19.59 18.74
CA LEU A 371 -13.56 -20.87 19.40
C LEU A 371 -13.12 -20.77 20.88
N TYR A 372 -14.11 -20.82 21.76
CA TYR A 372 -13.96 -21.31 23.14
C TYR A 372 -13.56 -22.79 23.14
#